data_AF-A0A2E6M0Z7-F1
#
_entry.id   AF-A0A2E6M0Z7-F1
#
_cell.length_a   1.000
_cell.length_b   1.000
_cell.length_c   1.000
_cell.angle_alpha   90.00
_cell.angle_beta   90.00
_cell.angle_gamma   90.00
#
_symmetry.space_group_name_H-M   'P 1'
#
loop_
_entity.id
_entity.type
_entity.pdbx_description
1 polymer ?
#
loop_
_entity_poly.entity_id
_entity_poly.type
_entity_poly.pdbx_seq_one_letter_code
_entity_poly.pdbx_strand_id
1 'polypeptide(L)'
;MIPDICHEDLSDIYSDVSNLQAVDMSLPLISEDTAKAVYVLRYARIKLLHAGHFHESIPVMSFVEVLSGAGVPFGVAQLLKAAIAPMLEDLHTIDAVFLENMELKLIGEELLANMAVI
;
A
#
# COMPACT_ATOMS: atom_id res chain seq x y z
N MET A 1 10.76 20.66 13.52
CA MET A 1 11.78 19.83 12.86
C MET A 1 11.15 18.49 12.58
N ILE A 2 10.90 18.20 11.32
CA ILE A 2 10.52 16.86 10.86
C ILE A 2 11.85 16.07 10.83
N PRO A 3 11.93 14.86 11.41
CA PRO A 3 13.17 14.12 11.35
C PRO A 3 13.48 13.77 9.88
N ASP A 4 14.69 14.11 9.45
CA ASP A 4 15.31 13.60 8.23
C ASP A 4 15.27 12.08 8.29
N ILE A 5 14.41 11.48 7.48
CA ILE A 5 14.46 10.05 7.21
C ILE A 5 15.66 9.87 6.30
N CYS A 6 16.75 9.42 6.90
CA CYS A 6 18.00 9.08 6.24
C CYS A 6 17.74 8.24 4.98
N HIS A 7 18.42 8.63 3.91
CA HIS A 7 18.59 7.93 2.64
C HIS A 7 19.31 6.57 2.84
N GLU A 8 18.69 5.63 3.55
CA GLU A 8 19.10 4.22 3.55
C GLU A 8 18.19 3.47 2.57
N ASP A 9 18.74 3.24 1.37
CA ASP A 9 18.34 2.32 0.30
C ASP A 9 16.84 2.05 0.08
N LEU A 10 16.12 3.10 -0.34
CA LEU A 10 14.92 2.93 -1.15
C LEU A 10 15.25 2.33 -2.54
N SER A 11 16.52 2.26 -2.95
CA SER A 11 16.96 1.78 -4.28
C SER A 11 16.50 0.35 -4.61
N ASP A 12 16.49 -0.54 -3.60
CA ASP A 12 16.28 -1.98 -3.83
C ASP A 12 14.81 -2.40 -3.83
N ILE A 13 13.92 -1.57 -3.27
CA ILE A 13 12.45 -1.74 -3.40
C ILE A 13 11.96 -1.23 -4.78
N TYR A 14 12.79 -0.47 -5.49
CA TYR A 14 12.46 0.35 -6.67
C TYR A 14 13.13 -0.14 -7.96
N SER A 15 13.45 -1.43 -8.09
CA SER A 15 14.13 -1.97 -9.29
C SER A 15 13.33 -1.87 -10.60
N ASP A 16 12.13 -1.30 -10.59
CA ASP A 16 11.44 -0.79 -11.78
C ASP A 16 10.87 0.62 -11.55
N VAL A 17 11.76 1.61 -11.46
CA VAL A 17 11.48 3.06 -11.30
C VAL A 17 10.40 3.58 -12.27
N SER A 18 10.24 2.92 -13.42
CA SER A 18 9.26 3.27 -14.45
C SER A 18 7.80 3.05 -14.00
N ASN A 19 7.53 1.99 -13.23
CA ASN A 19 6.17 1.64 -12.79
C ASN A 19 5.68 2.55 -11.66
N LEU A 20 6.57 2.94 -10.74
CA LEU A 20 6.24 3.88 -9.66
C LEU A 20 5.94 5.28 -10.19
N GLN A 21 6.74 5.77 -11.13
CA GLN A 21 6.47 7.04 -11.78
C GLN A 21 5.14 7.00 -12.55
N ALA A 22 4.84 5.89 -13.22
CA ALA A 22 3.55 5.69 -13.91
C ALA A 22 2.37 5.69 -12.93
N VAL A 23 2.48 5.03 -11.77
CA VAL A 23 1.45 5.11 -10.73
C VAL A 23 1.31 6.54 -10.22
N ASP A 24 2.41 7.22 -9.88
CA ASP A 24 2.37 8.58 -9.35
C ASP A 24 1.77 9.58 -10.34
N MET A 25 2.00 9.40 -11.64
CA MET A 25 1.35 10.17 -12.70
C MET A 25 -0.14 9.84 -12.87
N SER A 26 -0.58 8.66 -12.41
CA SER A 26 -1.97 8.22 -12.50
C SER A 26 -2.82 8.70 -11.30
N LEU A 27 -2.22 8.94 -10.13
CA LEU A 27 -2.94 9.39 -8.93
C LEU A 27 -3.77 10.68 -9.13
N PRO A 28 -3.32 11.69 -9.90
CA PRO A 28 -4.14 12.87 -10.20
C PRO A 28 -5.32 12.62 -11.15
N LEU A 29 -5.36 11.45 -11.81
CA LEU A 29 -6.35 11.09 -12.83
C LEU A 29 -7.51 10.23 -12.28
N ILE A 30 -7.45 9.90 -10.99
CA ILE A 30 -8.43 9.07 -10.27
C ILE A 30 -9.13 9.91 -9.19
N SER A 31 -10.25 9.41 -8.64
CA SER A 31 -10.92 10.11 -7.55
C SER A 31 -10.06 10.21 -6.29
N GLU A 32 -10.32 11.24 -5.48
CA GLU A 32 -9.59 11.47 -4.23
C GLU A 32 -9.71 10.28 -3.26
N ASP A 33 -10.86 9.61 -3.24
CA ASP A 33 -11.10 8.46 -2.38
C ASP A 33 -10.28 7.23 -2.83
N THR A 34 -10.23 6.97 -4.13
CA THR A 34 -9.37 5.90 -4.69
C THR A 34 -7.89 6.21 -4.48
N ALA A 35 -7.46 7.46 -4.65
CA ALA A 35 -6.10 7.88 -4.36
C ALA A 35 -5.73 7.66 -2.87
N LYS A 36 -6.61 8.02 -1.93
CA LYS A 36 -6.41 7.75 -0.49
C LYS A 36 -6.27 6.26 -0.20
N ALA A 37 -7.09 5.41 -0.80
CA ALA A 37 -7.01 3.97 -0.65
C ALA A 37 -5.65 3.42 -1.15
N VAL A 38 -5.19 3.91 -2.31
CA VAL A 38 -3.86 3.57 -2.84
C VAL A 38 -2.75 3.98 -1.88
N TYR A 39 -2.79 5.20 -1.33
CA TYR A 39 -1.79 5.66 -0.36
C TYR A 39 -1.74 4.78 0.90
N VAL A 40 -2.90 4.35 1.40
CA VAL A 40 -3.01 3.46 2.56
C VAL A 40 -2.34 2.10 2.29
N LEU A 41 -2.66 1.48 1.14
CA LEU A 41 -2.07 0.20 0.72
C LEU A 41 -0.55 0.31 0.58
N ARG A 42 -0.10 1.36 -0.12
CA ARG A 42 1.32 1.64 -0.34
C ARG A 42 2.07 1.87 0.97
N TYR A 43 1.50 2.64 1.89
CA TYR A 43 2.13 2.91 3.19
C TYR A 43 2.30 1.61 4.00
N ALA A 44 1.27 0.77 4.05
CA ALA A 44 1.37 -0.54 4.69
C ALA A 44 2.45 -1.41 4.04
N ARG A 45 2.48 -1.48 2.71
CA ARG A 45 3.49 -2.25 1.95
C ARG A 45 4.91 -1.79 2.28
N ILE A 46 5.19 -0.49 2.19
CA ILE A 46 6.54 0.07 2.47
C ILE A 46 7.00 -0.29 3.87
N LYS A 47 6.11 -0.21 4.87
CA LYS A 47 6.45 -0.55 6.25
C LYS A 47 6.79 -2.02 6.43
N LEU A 48 6.02 -2.91 5.81
CA LEU A 48 6.32 -4.34 5.81
C LEU A 48 7.67 -4.64 5.14
N LEU A 49 7.93 -4.06 3.98
CA LEU A 49 9.18 -4.24 3.25
C LEU A 49 10.39 -3.74 4.04
N HIS A 50 10.30 -2.54 4.65
CA HIS A 50 11.38 -2.00 5.49
C HIS A 50 11.66 -2.86 6.72
N ALA A 51 10.67 -3.59 7.23
CA ALA A 51 10.83 -4.53 8.33
C ALA A 51 11.30 -5.93 7.89
N GLY A 52 11.53 -6.15 6.58
CA GLY A 52 12.03 -7.41 6.03
C GLY A 52 10.95 -8.41 5.62
N HIS A 53 9.66 -8.02 5.65
CA HIS A 53 8.54 -8.87 5.26
C HIS A 53 8.29 -8.86 3.74
N PHE A 54 9.29 -9.31 2.96
CA PHE A 54 9.24 -9.27 1.49
C PHE A 54 8.23 -10.25 0.88
N HIS A 55 8.18 -11.47 1.42
CA HIS A 55 7.36 -12.58 0.91
C HIS A 55 6.59 -13.31 2.01
N GLU A 56 6.52 -12.70 3.21
CA GLU A 56 5.86 -13.32 4.34
C GLU A 56 4.34 -13.20 4.20
N SER A 57 3.65 -14.34 4.21
CA SER A 57 2.20 -14.39 4.28
C SER A 57 1.74 -14.09 5.71
N ILE A 58 1.31 -12.86 5.95
CA ILE A 58 0.87 -12.36 7.25
C ILE A 58 -0.61 -12.68 7.44
N PRO A 59 -1.03 -13.38 8.50
CA PRO A 59 -2.44 -13.58 8.79
C PRO A 59 -3.18 -12.24 8.93
N VAL A 60 -4.36 -12.09 8.30
CA VAL A 60 -5.17 -10.86 8.37
C VAL A 60 -5.46 -10.44 9.82
N MET A 61 -5.65 -11.42 10.70
CA MET A 61 -5.85 -11.20 12.13
C MET A 61 -4.63 -10.54 12.81
N SER A 62 -3.42 -10.89 12.39
CA SER A 62 -2.14 -10.40 12.94
C SER A 62 -1.61 -9.16 12.24
N PHE A 63 -2.25 -8.69 11.17
CA PHE A 63 -1.78 -7.57 10.35
C PHE A 63 -1.46 -6.30 11.15
N VAL A 64 -2.27 -5.96 12.15
CA VAL A 64 -2.03 -4.78 13.02
C VAL A 64 -0.77 -4.95 13.85
N GLU A 65 -0.56 -6.14 14.42
CA GLU A 65 0.60 -6.44 15.25
C GLU A 65 1.88 -6.43 14.43
N VAL A 66 1.84 -7.03 13.22
CA VAL A 66 2.99 -7.04 12.31
C VAL A 66 3.33 -5.62 11.84
N LEU A 67 2.34 -4.80 11.43
CA LEU A 67 2.59 -3.39 11.10
C LEU A 67 3.15 -2.61 12.29
N SER A 68 2.69 -2.91 13.50
CA SER A 68 3.21 -2.28 14.71
C SER A 68 4.66 -2.67 14.98
N GLY A 69 5.00 -3.96 14.81
CA GLY A 69 6.37 -4.46 14.83
C GLY A 69 7.26 -3.82 13.77
N ALA A 70 6.68 -3.48 12.61
CA ALA A 70 7.33 -2.75 11.53
C ALA A 70 7.47 -1.23 11.76
N GLY A 71 7.16 -0.74 12.97
CA GLY A 71 7.33 0.66 13.37
C GLY A 71 6.16 1.58 13.02
N VAL A 72 4.99 1.05 12.67
CA VAL A 72 3.75 1.83 12.56
C VAL A 72 3.14 1.98 13.96
N PRO A 73 2.76 3.18 14.41
CA PRO A 73 2.06 3.31 15.69
C PRO A 73 0.77 2.47 15.70
N PHE A 74 0.50 1.73 16.77
CA PHE A 74 -0.61 0.77 16.85
C PHE A 74 -1.97 1.36 16.42
N GLY A 75 -2.31 2.57 16.90
CA GLY A 75 -3.54 3.24 16.49
C GLY A 75 -3.60 3.55 14.99
N VAL A 76 -2.46 3.89 14.37
CA VAL A 76 -2.37 4.07 12.92
C VAL A 76 -2.52 2.74 12.19
N ALA A 77 -1.90 1.66 12.69
CA ALA A 77 -2.06 0.32 12.11
C ALA A 77 -3.53 -0.17 12.16
N GLN A 78 -4.26 0.13 13.23
CA GLN A 78 -5.71 -0.15 13.31
C GLN A 78 -6.50 0.64 12.27
N LEU A 79 -6.20 1.94 12.09
CA LEU A 79 -6.85 2.77 11.07
C LEU A 79 -6.56 2.26 9.65
N LEU A 80 -5.33 1.86 9.37
CA LEU A 80 -4.95 1.28 8.08
C LEU A 80 -5.72 -0.01 7.82
N LYS A 81 -5.77 -0.94 8.79
CA LYS A 81 -6.56 -2.17 8.66
C LYS A 81 -8.04 -1.88 8.43
N ALA A 82 -8.62 -0.90 9.13
CA ALA A 82 -10.01 -0.51 8.94
C ALA A 82 -10.27 0.07 7.55
N ALA A 83 -9.35 0.90 7.04
CA ALA A 83 -9.48 1.54 5.73
C ALA A 83 -9.45 0.52 4.56
N ILE A 84 -8.76 -0.60 4.73
CA ILE A 84 -8.73 -1.67 3.72
C ILE A 84 -9.60 -2.87 4.10
N ALA A 85 -10.35 -2.83 5.20
CA ALA A 85 -11.13 -3.96 5.70
C ALA A 85 -12.07 -4.59 4.65
N PRO A 86 -12.76 -3.81 3.79
CA PRO A 86 -13.58 -4.38 2.72
C PRO A 86 -12.78 -5.24 1.73
N MET A 87 -11.49 -4.94 1.54
CA MET A 87 -10.59 -5.70 0.65
C MET A 87 -10.08 -6.99 1.31
N LEU A 88 -10.31 -7.16 2.61
CA LEU A 88 -9.81 -8.28 3.41
C LEU A 88 -10.89 -9.33 3.75
N GLU A 89 -12.14 -9.09 3.36
CA GLU A 89 -13.32 -9.83 3.85
C GLU A 89 -13.23 -11.35 3.61
N ASP A 90 -12.56 -11.76 2.52
CA ASP A 90 -12.36 -13.16 2.13
C ASP A 90 -10.90 -13.63 2.21
N LEU A 91 -10.01 -12.83 2.80
CA LEU A 91 -8.58 -13.15 2.85
C LEU A 91 -8.18 -13.74 4.20
N HIS A 92 -7.37 -14.79 4.15
CA HIS A 92 -6.75 -15.36 5.34
C HIS A 92 -5.37 -14.74 5.60
N THR A 93 -4.64 -14.39 4.55
CA THR A 93 -3.29 -13.81 4.62
C THR A 93 -3.13 -12.64 3.67
N ILE A 94 -2.21 -11.74 4.01
CA ILE A 94 -1.77 -10.58 3.24
C ILE A 94 -0.25 -10.65 3.15
N ASP A 95 0.32 -10.33 1.98
CA ASP A 95 1.74 -10.09 1.83
C ASP A 95 1.97 -8.78 1.06
N ALA A 96 3.23 -8.38 0.91
CA ALA A 96 3.59 -7.14 0.21
C ALA A 96 3.16 -7.14 -1.27
N VAL A 97 3.18 -8.30 -1.93
CA VAL A 97 2.79 -8.47 -3.34
C VAL A 97 1.28 -8.32 -3.50
N PHE A 98 0.49 -8.84 -2.57
CA PHE A 98 -0.95 -8.63 -2.54
C PHE A 98 -1.28 -7.14 -2.43
N LEU A 99 -0.64 -6.41 -1.52
CA LEU A 99 -0.86 -4.97 -1.34
C LEU A 99 -0.52 -4.18 -2.61
N GLU A 100 0.55 -4.58 -3.31
CA GLU A 100 0.91 -4.01 -4.61
C GLU A 100 -0.12 -4.28 -5.70
N ASN A 101 -0.56 -5.52 -5.84
CA ASN A 101 -1.57 -5.88 -6.83
C ASN A 101 -2.89 -5.14 -6.57
N MET A 102 -3.27 -4.95 -5.31
CA MET A 102 -4.47 -4.18 -4.96
C MET A 102 -4.33 -2.69 -5.29
N GLU A 103 -3.16 -2.10 -5.06
CA GLU A 103 -2.86 -0.73 -5.48
C GLU A 103 -3.06 -0.58 -7.00
N LEU A 104 -2.43 -1.46 -7.80
CA LEU A 104 -2.53 -1.41 -9.26
C LEU A 104 -3.95 -1.66 -9.77
N LYS A 105 -4.67 -2.58 -9.13
CA LYS A 105 -6.06 -2.90 -9.48
C LYS A 105 -6.98 -1.70 -9.29
N LEU A 106 -6.91 -1.02 -8.13
CA LEU A 106 -7.74 0.16 -7.85
C LEU A 106 -7.51 1.28 -8.86
N ILE A 107 -6.25 1.55 -9.19
CA ILE A 107 -5.89 2.54 -10.20
C ILE A 107 -6.46 2.14 -11.56
N GLY A 108 -6.23 0.89 -11.98
CA GLY A 108 -6.68 0.39 -13.28
C GLY A 108 -8.20 0.42 -13.45
N GLU A 109 -8.94 -0.02 -12.43
CA GLU A 109 -10.41 -0.03 -12.46
C GLU A 109 -10.98 1.39 -12.55
N GLU A 110 -10.45 2.34 -11.78
CA GLU A 110 -10.91 3.73 -11.83
C GLU A 110 -10.57 4.41 -13.16
N LEU A 111 -9.34 4.21 -13.68
CA LEU A 111 -8.94 4.77 -14.97
C LEU A 111 -9.83 4.24 -16.10
N LEU A 112 -10.13 2.94 -16.12
CA LEU A 112 -11.05 2.34 -17.10
C LEU A 112 -12.47 2.89 -16.96
N ALA A 113 -12.96 3.07 -15.74
CA ALA A 113 -14.27 3.68 -15.50
C ALA A 113 -14.32 5.12 -16.01
N ASN A 114 -13.26 5.91 -15.78
CA ASN A 114 -13.17 7.29 -16.26
C ASN A 114 -13.12 7.37 -17.80
N MET A 115 -12.46 6.41 -18.46
CA MET A 115 -12.43 6.33 -19.92
C MET A 115 -13.77 5.92 -20.53
N ALA A 116 -14.60 5.15 -19.82
CA ALA A 116 -15.92 4.73 -20.31
C ALA A 116 -16.99 5.84 -20.23
N VAL A 117 -16.68 6.96 -19.56
CA VAL A 117 -17.57 8.13 -19.39
C VAL A 117 -17.28 9.23 -20.43
N ILE A 118 -16.23 9.06 -21.26
CA ILE A 118 -15.84 9.97 -22.36
C ILE A 118 -16.29 9.40 -23.70
#